data_AF-A0A9D7VNS2-F1
#
_entry.id   AF-A0A9D7VNS2-F1
#
_cell.length_a   1.000
_cell.length_b   1.000
_cell.length_c   1.000
_cell.angle_alpha   90.00
_cell.angle_beta   90.00
_cell.angle_gamma   90.00
#
_symmetry.space_group_name_H-M   'P 1'
#
loop_
_entity.id
_entity.type
_entity.pdbx_description
1 polymer ?
#
loop_
_entity_poly.entity_id
_entity_poly.type
_entity_poly.pdbx_seq_one_letter_code
_entity_poly.pdbx_strand_id
1 'polypeptide(L)'
;MEAGIAALGDYLSRLAPDDGDPEVHRRNLALRHALDHLARAAHRASQGERIDALRGSPRLRRLSGLLRAMAAEVRDGADDGRMASRFNRLRRMLRHQRTSFRERTIEAAAAGAIDAETTLLRLEAVRWLHRVTYHLWRISHHLARL
;
A
#
# COMPACT_ATOMS: atom_id res chain seq x y z
N MET A 1 17.37 0.97 -0.81
CA MET A 1 16.08 0.35 -1.19
C MET A 1 15.62 0.82 -2.57
N GLU A 2 15.46 2.12 -2.83
CA GLU A 2 15.05 2.64 -4.14
C GLU A 2 16.03 2.28 -5.28
N ALA A 3 17.34 2.30 -5.04
CA ALA A 3 18.35 1.88 -6.02
C ALA A 3 18.21 0.41 -6.47
N GLY A 4 17.80 -0.50 -5.58
CA GLY A 4 17.58 -1.90 -5.92
C GLY A 4 16.33 -2.13 -6.77
N ILE A 5 15.26 -1.36 -6.51
CA ILE A 5 14.03 -1.38 -7.30
C ILE A 5 14.30 -0.84 -8.72
N ALA A 6 15.09 0.23 -8.82
CA ALA A 6 15.50 0.80 -10.10
C ALA A 6 16.35 -0.19 -10.93
N ALA A 7 17.34 -0.83 -10.30
CA ALA A 7 18.17 -1.84 -10.96
C ALA A 7 17.35 -3.05 -11.45
N LEU A 8 16.37 -3.50 -10.67
CA LEU A 8 15.46 -4.57 -11.08
C LEU A 8 14.57 -4.15 -12.26
N GLY A 9 14.15 -2.88 -12.31
CA GLY A 9 13.39 -2.33 -13.44
C GLY A 9 14.20 -2.26 -14.71
N ASP A 10 15.47 -1.85 -14.60
CA ASP A 10 16.42 -1.83 -15.71
C ASP A 10 16.82 -3.23 -16.18
N TYR A 11 16.83 -4.22 -15.29
CA TYR A 11 16.97 -5.62 -15.70
C TYR A 11 15.74 -6.11 -16.48
N LEU A 12 14.54 -5.88 -15.95
CA LEU A 12 13.28 -6.30 -16.61
C LEU A 12 13.04 -5.59 -17.95
N SER A 13 13.53 -4.36 -18.13
CA SER A 13 13.43 -3.62 -19.40
C SER A 13 14.29 -4.22 -20.49
N ARG A 14 15.42 -4.84 -20.12
CA ARG A 14 16.39 -5.51 -21.00
C ARG A 14 16.05 -6.95 -21.34
N LEU A 15 15.16 -7.59 -20.57
CA LEU A 15 14.54 -8.84 -20.99
C LEU A 15 13.74 -8.55 -22.26
N ALA A 16 14.21 -9.10 -23.39
CA ALA A 16 13.57 -8.93 -24.68
C ALA A 16 12.10 -9.34 -24.57
N PRO A 17 11.14 -8.48 -24.94
CA PRO A 17 9.81 -8.96 -25.22
C PRO A 17 9.90 -9.74 -26.53
N ASP A 18 9.47 -11.00 -26.48
CA ASP A 18 8.90 -11.73 -27.62
C ASP A 18 9.82 -12.72 -28.35
N ASP A 19 9.72 -13.98 -27.93
CA ASP A 19 9.92 -15.21 -28.71
C ASP A 19 8.59 -15.76 -29.26
N GLY A 20 7.48 -15.00 -29.16
CA GLY A 20 6.15 -15.39 -29.61
C GLY A 20 5.34 -16.20 -28.59
N ASP A 21 5.88 -16.49 -27.40
CA ASP A 21 5.18 -17.24 -26.35
C ASP A 21 4.25 -16.32 -25.51
N PRO A 22 2.91 -16.50 -25.60
CA PRO A 22 1.95 -15.72 -24.83
C PRO A 22 2.12 -15.85 -23.31
N GLU A 23 2.63 -16.98 -22.82
CA GLU A 23 2.83 -17.23 -21.38
C GLU A 23 4.02 -16.43 -20.84
N VAL A 24 5.14 -16.40 -21.59
CA VAL A 24 6.31 -15.57 -21.25
C VAL A 24 5.94 -14.09 -21.25
N HIS A 25 5.18 -13.65 -22.27
CA HIS A 25 4.68 -12.27 -22.32
C HIS A 25 3.82 -11.92 -21.09
N ARG A 26 2.88 -12.81 -20.73
CA ARG A 26 1.97 -12.63 -19.58
C ARG A 26 2.73 -12.51 -18.26
N ARG A 27 3.74 -13.36 -18.03
CA ARG A 27 4.59 -13.31 -16.83
C ARG A 27 5.43 -12.03 -16.77
N ASN A 28 6.04 -11.64 -17.89
CA ASN A 28 6.80 -10.39 -17.98
C ASN A 28 5.94 -9.16 -17.66
N LEU A 29 4.70 -9.13 -18.18
CA LEU A 29 3.76 -8.05 -17.88
C LEU A 29 3.37 -8.02 -16.39
N ALA A 30 3.10 -9.18 -15.79
CA ALA A 30 2.78 -9.29 -14.36
C ALA A 30 3.95 -8.79 -13.49
N LEU A 31 5.18 -9.19 -13.79
CA LEU A 31 6.39 -8.73 -13.09
C LEU A 31 6.57 -7.20 -13.18
N ARG A 32 6.40 -6.62 -14.37
CA ARG A 32 6.51 -5.17 -14.57
C ARG A 32 5.47 -4.41 -13.75
N HIS A 33 4.23 -4.90 -13.69
CA HIS A 33 3.20 -4.28 -12.87
C HIS A 33 3.46 -4.43 -11.36
N ALA A 34 3.94 -5.61 -10.91
CA ALA A 34 4.33 -5.80 -9.52
C ALA A 34 5.45 -4.82 -9.13
N LEU A 35 6.43 -4.62 -10.02
CA LEU A 35 7.55 -3.72 -9.78
C LEU A 35 7.14 -2.24 -9.73
N ASP A 36 6.29 -1.76 -10.66
CA ASP A 36 5.75 -0.38 -10.59
C ASP A 36 5.07 -0.13 -9.23
N HIS A 37 4.26 -1.09 -8.79
CA HIS A 37 3.55 -0.96 -7.52
C HIS A 37 4.49 -1.07 -6.31
N LEU A 38 5.56 -1.86 -6.38
CA LEU A 38 6.60 -1.91 -5.37
C LEU A 38 7.34 -0.57 -5.27
N ALA A 39 7.70 0.05 -6.40
CA ALA A 39 8.33 1.37 -6.42
C ALA A 39 7.43 2.43 -5.75
N ARG A 40 6.14 2.44 -6.10
CA ARG A 40 5.16 3.34 -5.48
C ARG A 40 4.96 3.07 -3.99
N ALA A 41 5.00 1.80 -3.56
CA ALA A 41 4.91 1.43 -2.15
C ALA A 41 6.17 1.87 -1.36
N ALA A 42 7.36 1.67 -1.93
CA ALA A 42 8.63 2.08 -1.33
C ALA A 42 8.72 3.61 -1.18
N HIS A 43 8.35 4.36 -2.22
CA HIS A 43 8.26 5.81 -2.14
C HIS A 43 7.27 6.28 -1.06
N ARG A 44 6.18 5.54 -0.82
CA ARG A 44 5.27 5.86 0.29
C ARG A 44 5.85 5.53 1.65
N ALA A 45 6.67 4.49 1.75
CA ALA A 45 7.35 4.12 2.98
C ALA A 45 8.38 5.16 3.44
N SER A 46 8.87 6.04 2.55
CA SER A 46 9.72 7.17 2.93
C SER A 46 8.96 8.40 3.44
N GLN A 47 7.62 8.40 3.39
CA GLN A 47 6.79 9.53 3.84
C GLN A 47 6.60 9.51 5.38
N GLY A 48 7.69 9.68 6.12
CA GLY A 48 7.78 9.53 7.58
C GLY A 48 6.70 10.26 8.38
N GLU A 49 6.49 11.55 8.09
CA GLU A 49 5.47 12.37 8.77
C GLU A 49 4.06 11.74 8.73
N ARG A 50 3.67 11.17 7.58
CA ARG A 50 2.36 10.50 7.41
C ARG A 50 2.29 9.19 8.15
N ILE A 51 3.43 8.50 8.31
CA ILE A 51 3.56 7.27 9.07
C ILE A 51 3.46 7.57 10.57
N ASP A 52 4.15 8.61 11.04
CA ASP A 52 4.15 9.03 12.44
C ASP A 52 2.75 9.51 12.87
N ALA A 53 2.06 10.25 12.00
CA ALA A 53 0.67 10.67 12.23
C ALA A 53 -0.31 9.51 12.45
N LEU A 54 0.00 8.27 12.02
CA LEU A 54 -0.84 7.09 12.32
C LEU A 54 -0.89 6.78 13.81
N ARG A 55 0.10 7.22 14.60
CA ARG A 55 0.13 7.06 16.06
C ARG A 55 -0.83 8.01 16.77
N GLY A 56 -1.21 9.11 16.12
CA GLY A 56 -2.01 10.19 16.68
C GLY A 56 -3.50 9.88 16.93
N SER A 57 -3.98 8.67 16.60
CA SER A 57 -5.35 8.23 16.89
C SER A 57 -5.41 6.73 17.19
N PRO A 58 -6.16 6.27 18.22
CA PRO A 58 -6.33 4.84 18.52
C PRO A 58 -6.80 4.03 17.31
N ARG A 59 -7.67 4.63 16.49
CA ARG A 59 -8.22 3.99 15.29
C ARG A 59 -7.19 3.85 14.19
N LEU A 60 -6.37 4.87 13.94
CA LEU A 60 -5.28 4.79 12.97
C LEU A 60 -4.23 3.76 13.39
N ARG A 61 -3.88 3.73 14.69
CA ARG A 61 -2.98 2.71 15.27
C ARG A 61 -3.48 1.29 15.04
N ARG A 62 -4.78 1.04 15.28
CA ARG A 62 -5.37 -0.28 15.03
C ARG A 62 -5.26 -0.67 13.55
N LEU A 63 -5.61 0.23 12.65
CA LEU A 63 -5.60 -0.03 11.21
C LEU A 63 -4.17 -0.21 10.65
N SER A 64 -3.21 0.57 11.13
CA SER A 64 -1.80 0.41 10.75
C SER A 64 -1.19 -0.86 11.33
N GLY A 65 -1.61 -1.28 12.53
CA GLY A 65 -1.24 -2.56 13.12
C GLY A 65 -1.69 -3.76 12.26
N LEU A 66 -2.93 -3.73 11.75
CA LEU A 66 -3.42 -4.76 10.81
C LEU A 66 -2.57 -4.82 9.54
N LEU A 67 -2.27 -3.65 8.96
CA LEU A 67 -1.42 -3.57 7.77
C LEU A 67 -0.02 -4.13 8.05
N ARG A 68 0.58 -3.77 9.18
CA ARG A 68 1.91 -4.24 9.59
C ARG A 68 1.95 -5.76 9.77
N ALA A 69 0.94 -6.34 10.43
CA ALA A 69 0.85 -7.79 10.61
C ALA A 69 0.78 -8.52 9.26
N MET A 70 -0.04 -8.02 8.33
CA MET A 70 -0.14 -8.61 6.99
C MET A 70 1.13 -8.42 6.17
N ALA A 71 1.82 -7.28 6.29
CA ALA A 71 3.10 -7.07 5.63
C ALA A 71 4.20 -8.00 6.17
N ALA A 72 4.16 -8.32 7.47
CA ALA A 72 5.04 -9.33 8.06
C ALA A 72 4.76 -10.73 7.49
N GLU A 73 3.48 -11.12 7.33
CA GLU A 73 3.13 -12.39 6.67
C GLU A 73 3.73 -12.50 5.26
N VAL A 74 3.66 -11.43 4.44
CA VAL A 74 4.28 -11.41 3.11
C VAL A 74 5.80 -11.61 3.19
N ARG A 75 6.46 -10.88 4.09
CA ARG A 75 7.92 -10.99 4.30
C ARG A 75 8.31 -12.42 4.72
N ASP A 76 7.46 -13.07 5.50
CA ASP A 76 7.69 -14.41 6.02
C ASP A 76 7.23 -15.51 5.02
N GLY A 77 6.97 -15.15 3.76
CA GLY A 77 6.72 -16.09 2.66
C GLY A 77 5.27 -16.55 2.51
N ALA A 78 4.29 -15.78 3.00
CA ALA A 78 2.88 -16.12 2.82
C ALA A 78 2.46 -16.14 1.34
N ASP A 79 1.60 -17.12 1.00
CA ASP A 79 1.03 -17.28 -0.34
C ASP A 79 0.43 -15.98 -0.93
N ASP A 80 0.84 -15.65 -2.15
CA ASP A 80 0.46 -14.41 -2.82
C ASP A 80 -1.05 -14.34 -3.12
N GLY A 81 -1.70 -15.45 -3.46
CA GLY A 81 -3.14 -15.49 -3.73
C GLY A 81 -3.98 -15.18 -2.48
N ARG A 82 -3.61 -15.78 -1.35
CA ARG A 82 -4.16 -15.52 -0.02
C ARG A 82 -3.91 -14.08 0.39
N MET A 83 -2.69 -13.56 0.17
CA MET A 83 -2.33 -12.18 0.48
C MET A 83 -3.10 -11.17 -0.37
N ALA A 84 -3.24 -11.42 -1.67
CA ALA A 84 -4.06 -10.59 -2.56
C ALA A 84 -5.49 -10.48 -2.06
N SER A 85 -6.11 -11.61 -1.65
CA SER A 85 -7.45 -11.62 -1.08
C SER A 85 -7.56 -10.84 0.23
N ARG A 86 -6.59 -10.98 1.13
CA ARG A 86 -6.56 -10.27 2.41
C ARG A 86 -6.34 -8.76 2.23
N PHE A 87 -5.37 -8.32 1.42
CA PHE A 87 -5.16 -6.90 1.14
C PHE A 87 -6.35 -6.28 0.39
N ASN A 88 -7.00 -7.04 -0.50
CA ASN A 88 -8.24 -6.64 -1.15
C ASN A 88 -9.35 -6.35 -0.11
N ARG A 89 -9.53 -7.22 0.89
CA ARG A 89 -10.48 -6.96 2.00
C ARG A 89 -10.08 -5.74 2.82
N LEU A 90 -8.81 -5.64 3.23
CA LEU A 90 -8.32 -4.51 4.04
C LEU A 90 -8.51 -3.17 3.32
N ARG A 91 -8.14 -3.05 2.04
CA ARG A 91 -8.30 -1.77 1.31
C ARG A 91 -9.77 -1.37 1.14
N ARG A 92 -10.68 -2.34 0.94
CA ARG A 92 -12.13 -2.08 0.86
C ARG A 92 -12.66 -1.56 2.19
N MET A 93 -12.28 -2.21 3.29
CA MET A 93 -12.58 -1.73 4.63
C MET A 93 -12.03 -0.31 4.84
N LEU A 94 -10.75 -0.07 4.54
CA LEU A 94 -10.14 1.26 4.69
C LEU A 94 -10.87 2.32 3.87
N ARG A 95 -11.25 2.01 2.62
CA ARG A 95 -12.03 2.92 1.78
C ARG A 95 -13.34 3.33 2.46
N HIS A 96 -14.06 2.39 3.07
CA HIS A 96 -15.30 2.67 3.79
C HIS A 96 -15.05 3.43 5.10
N GLN A 97 -14.03 3.04 5.87
CA GLN A 97 -13.69 3.66 7.15
C GLN A 97 -13.16 5.10 7.01
N ARG A 98 -12.72 5.53 5.82
CA ARG A 98 -12.24 6.89 5.53
C ARG A 98 -13.32 7.95 5.68
N THR A 99 -14.55 7.68 5.24
CA THR A 99 -15.64 8.65 5.32
C THR A 99 -15.96 8.97 6.78
N SER A 100 -16.25 7.95 7.58
CA SER A 100 -16.55 8.15 9.00
C SER A 100 -15.35 8.66 9.80
N PHE A 101 -14.11 8.33 9.41
CA PHE A 101 -12.92 8.92 10.04
C PHE A 101 -12.81 10.41 9.74
N ARG A 102 -13.10 10.83 8.50
CA ARG A 102 -13.07 12.25 8.11
C ARG A 102 -14.09 13.05 8.91
N GLU A 103 -15.33 12.59 8.98
CA GLU A 103 -16.41 13.27 9.72
C GLU A 103 -16.02 13.49 11.18
N ARG A 104 -15.65 12.43 11.89
CA ARG A 104 -15.20 12.55 13.30
C ARG A 104 -13.97 13.43 13.49
N THR A 105 -13.06 13.48 12.50
CA THR A 105 -11.87 14.34 12.60
C THR A 105 -12.26 15.81 12.45
N ILE A 106 -13.20 16.12 11.54
CA ILE A 106 -13.72 17.48 11.35
C ILE A 106 -14.54 17.92 12.57
N GLU A 107 -15.40 17.04 13.11
CA GLU A 107 -16.15 17.31 14.34
C GLU A 107 -15.22 17.63 15.52
N ALA A 108 -14.16 16.84 15.70
CA ALA A 108 -13.17 17.10 16.74
C ALA A 108 -12.47 18.46 16.56
N ALA A 109 -12.18 18.86 15.32
CA ALA A 109 -11.61 20.16 15.02
C ALA A 109 -12.58 21.30 15.32
N ALA A 110 -13.84 21.16 14.92
CA ALA A 110 -14.90 22.15 15.19
C ALA A 110 -15.16 22.33 16.68
N ALA A 111 -14.99 21.26 17.47
CA ALA A 111 -15.08 21.29 18.93
C ALA A 111 -13.81 21.82 19.62
N GLY A 112 -12.77 22.22 18.87
CA GLY A 112 -11.50 22.69 19.41
C GLY A 112 -10.64 21.61 20.07
N ALA A 113 -10.98 20.33 19.91
CA ALA A 113 -10.25 19.21 20.52
C ALA A 113 -8.93 18.89 19.79
N ILE A 114 -8.78 19.36 18.54
CA ILE A 114 -7.55 19.31 17.76
C ILE A 114 -7.45 20.56 16.88
N ASP A 115 -6.23 20.98 16.58
CA ASP A 115 -5.98 22.07 15.65
C ASP A 115 -6.13 21.65 14.17
N ALA A 116 -6.06 22.65 13.29
CA ALA A 116 -6.17 22.47 11.84
C ALA A 116 -5.03 21.61 11.28
N GLU A 117 -3.81 21.76 11.80
CA GLU A 117 -2.64 21.02 11.33
C GLU A 117 -2.77 19.51 11.64
N THR A 118 -3.11 19.17 12.88
CA THR A 118 -3.41 17.80 13.32
C THR A 118 -4.56 17.19 12.52
N THR A 119 -5.56 18.00 12.22
CA THR A 119 -6.69 17.59 11.37
C THR A 119 -6.21 17.18 9.99
N LEU A 120 -5.43 18.03 9.32
CA LEU A 120 -4.87 17.74 7.99
C LEU A 120 -3.99 16.48 8.03
N LEU A 121 -3.06 16.39 8.98
CA LEU A 121 -2.16 15.25 9.13
C LEU A 121 -2.92 13.93 9.31
N ARG A 122 -3.96 13.90 10.15
CA ARG A 122 -4.79 12.71 10.34
C ARG A 122 -5.53 12.30 9.07
N LEU A 123 -6.07 13.27 8.32
CA LEU A 123 -6.73 13.01 7.04
C LEU A 123 -5.74 12.53 5.97
N GLU A 124 -4.51 13.01 5.98
CA GLU A 124 -3.45 12.51 5.11
C GLU A 124 -2.99 11.11 5.51
N ALA A 125 -2.81 10.83 6.79
CA ALA A 125 -2.40 9.53 7.30
C ALA A 125 -3.40 8.42 6.90
N VAL A 126 -4.71 8.68 7.02
CA VAL A 126 -5.72 7.69 6.60
C VAL A 126 -5.73 7.49 5.08
N ARG A 127 -5.46 8.53 4.29
CA ARG A 127 -5.31 8.43 2.82
C ARG A 127 -4.06 7.63 2.46
N TRP A 128 -2.95 7.91 3.13
CA TRP A 128 -1.68 7.21 2.98
C TRP A 128 -1.86 5.72 3.24
N LEU A 129 -2.50 5.36 4.36
CA LEU A 129 -2.72 3.96 4.76
C LEU A 129 -3.52 3.18 3.72
N HIS A 130 -4.59 3.78 3.20
CA HIS A 130 -5.38 3.19 2.13
C HIS A 130 -4.56 3.00 0.84
N ARG A 131 -3.74 3.99 0.44
CA ARG A 131 -2.93 3.91 -0.77
C ARG A 131 -1.82 2.86 -0.66
N VAL A 132 -1.13 2.75 0.47
CA VAL A 132 -0.13 1.69 0.70
C VAL A 132 -0.78 0.32 0.61
N THR A 133 -1.94 0.12 1.25
CA THR A 133 -2.69 -1.14 1.19
C THR A 133 -3.10 -1.48 -0.25
N TYR A 134 -3.47 -0.47 -1.06
CA TYR A 134 -3.79 -0.67 -2.48
C TYR A 134 -2.57 -1.17 -3.28
N HIS A 135 -1.39 -0.60 -3.05
CA HIS A 135 -0.17 -1.04 -3.74
C HIS A 135 0.21 -2.47 -3.33
N LEU A 136 0.17 -2.79 -2.04
CA LEU A 136 0.41 -4.16 -1.56
C LEU A 136 -0.58 -5.17 -2.14
N TRP A 137 -1.87 -4.81 -2.23
CA TRP A 137 -2.86 -5.62 -2.93
C TRP A 137 -2.47 -5.88 -4.40
N ARG A 138 -2.07 -4.84 -5.13
CA ARG A 138 -1.72 -4.99 -6.54
C ARG A 138 -0.45 -5.80 -6.75
N ILE A 139 0.54 -5.68 -5.86
CA ILE A 139 1.76 -6.50 -5.87
C ILE A 139 1.36 -7.97 -5.73
N SER A 140 0.69 -8.34 -4.62
CA SER A 140 0.27 -9.74 -4.40
C SER A 140 -0.66 -10.26 -5.50
N HIS A 141 -1.53 -9.41 -6.06
CA HIS A 141 -2.40 -9.80 -7.17
C HIS A 141 -1.65 -10.16 -8.45
N HIS A 142 -0.56 -9.46 -8.77
CA HIS A 142 0.25 -9.76 -9.94
C HIS A 142 1.19 -10.94 -9.69
N LEU A 143 1.76 -11.05 -8.49
CA LEU A 143 2.59 -12.20 -8.12
C LEU A 143 1.80 -13.51 -8.10
N ALA A 144 0.54 -13.50 -7.62
CA ALA A 144 -0.35 -14.66 -7.66
C ALA A 144 -0.75 -15.13 -9.07
N ARG A 145 -0.33 -14.39 -10.11
CA ARG A 145 -0.57 -14.73 -11.51
C ARG A 145 0.72 -15.15 -12.21
N LEU A 146 1.87 -15.16 -11.53
CA LEU A 146 3.07 -15.79 -12.07
C LEU A 146 2.87 -17.31 -12.11
#